data_AF-A0A966Z0A5-F1
#
_entry.id   AF-A0A966Z0A5-F1
#
_cell.length_a   1.000
_cell.length_b   1.000
_cell.length_c   1.000
_cell.angle_alpha   90.00
_cell.angle_beta   90.00
_cell.angle_gamma   90.00
#
_symmetry.space_group_name_H-M   'P 1'
#
loop_
_entity.id
_entity.type
_entity.pdbx_description
1 polymer ?
#
loop_
_entity_poly.entity_id
_entity_poly.type
_entity_poly.pdbx_seq_one_letter_code
_entity_poly.pdbx_strand_id
1 'polypeptide(L)'
;MDVKRRCGFLPAALRGESRIVWGRGQTYLDECPKSFVTGESLSMLEEFFVSRALGIPPSADMPARTADAFLILRDQVEREERNGTTD
;
A
#
# COMPACT_ATOMS: atom_id res chain seq x y z
N MET A 1 -30.84 2.74 -8.06
CA MET A 1 -29.94 3.89 -8.27
C MET A 1 -28.57 3.50 -7.77
N ASP A 2 -27.53 3.65 -8.58
CA ASP A 2 -26.16 3.38 -8.17
C ASP A 2 -25.68 4.52 -7.25
N VAL A 3 -25.41 4.21 -5.98
CA VAL A 3 -25.00 5.22 -4.99
C VAL A 3 -23.50 5.44 -5.15
N LYS A 4 -23.12 6.60 -5.69
CA LYS A 4 -21.71 6.96 -5.86
C LYS A 4 -21.00 7.02 -4.51
N ARG A 5 -19.96 6.19 -4.33
CA ARG A 5 -19.04 6.28 -3.19
C ARG A 5 -18.35 7.64 -3.18
N ARG A 6 -17.93 8.09 -1.99
CA ARG A 6 -17.25 9.37 -1.79
C ARG A 6 -15.80 9.33 -2.27
N CYS A 7 -15.59 9.12 -3.56
CA CYS A 7 -14.25 8.99 -4.11
C CYS A 7 -13.55 10.35 -4.23
N GLY A 8 -12.30 10.45 -3.76
CA GLY A 8 -11.53 11.70 -3.81
C GLY A 8 -11.26 12.24 -5.22
N PHE A 9 -11.37 11.39 -6.26
CA PHE A 9 -11.25 11.81 -7.66
C PHE A 9 -12.51 12.49 -8.22
N LEU A 10 -13.64 12.43 -7.52
CA LEU A 10 -14.87 13.10 -7.92
C LEU A 10 -14.87 14.57 -7.46
N PRO A 11 -15.39 15.50 -8.30
CA PRO A 11 -15.68 16.87 -7.88
C PRO A 11 -16.57 16.88 -6.64
N ALA A 12 -16.37 17.85 -5.73
CA ALA A 12 -17.09 17.91 -4.45
C ALA A 12 -18.63 17.84 -4.60
N ALA A 13 -19.17 18.46 -5.65
CA ALA A 13 -20.62 18.44 -5.94
C ALA A 13 -21.17 17.06 -6.34
N LEU A 14 -20.31 16.11 -6.73
CA LEU A 14 -20.68 14.76 -7.16
C LEU A 14 -20.34 13.68 -6.11
N ARG A 15 -19.85 14.09 -4.94
CA ARG A 15 -19.49 13.18 -3.84
C ARG A 15 -20.74 12.74 -3.08
N GLY A 16 -20.83 11.45 -2.78
CA GLY A 16 -21.90 10.89 -1.95
C GLY A 16 -21.75 11.21 -0.45
N GLU A 17 -22.65 10.63 0.35
CA GLU A 17 -22.62 10.71 1.82
C GLU A 17 -21.29 10.17 2.39
N SER A 18 -20.82 10.75 3.50
CA SER A 18 -19.62 10.25 4.21
C SER A 18 -19.94 8.89 4.83
N ARG A 19 -19.15 7.88 4.45
CA ARG A 19 -19.21 6.51 4.97
C ARG A 19 -17.81 5.92 4.94
N ILE A 20 -17.49 5.02 5.86
CA ILE A 20 -16.20 4.33 5.86
C ILE A 20 -16.07 3.55 4.54
N VAL A 21 -15.01 3.84 3.77
CA VAL A 21 -14.69 3.17 2.50
C VAL A 21 -13.47 2.26 2.60
N TRP A 22 -12.61 2.48 3.59
CA TRP A 22 -11.44 1.67 3.89
C TRP A 22 -11.09 1.81 5.38
N GLY A 23 -10.57 0.74 5.98
CA GLY A 23 -10.07 0.77 7.34
C GLY A 23 -9.03 -0.32 7.58
N ARG A 24 -8.06 -0.03 8.43
CA ARG A 24 -7.03 -0.98 8.88
C ARG A 24 -6.53 -0.56 10.27
N GLY A 25 -6.57 -1.50 11.21
CA GLY A 25 -6.23 -1.22 12.61
C GLY A 25 -7.10 -0.09 13.18
N GLN A 26 -6.46 0.95 13.71
CA GLN A 26 -7.12 2.13 14.30
C GLN A 26 -7.36 3.27 13.28
N THR A 27 -7.06 3.04 12.00
CA THR A 27 -7.17 4.07 10.95
C THR A 27 -8.30 3.73 10.00
N TYR A 28 -9.14 4.71 9.68
CA TYR A 28 -10.20 4.58 8.69
C TYR A 28 -10.24 5.78 7.76
N LEU A 29 -10.79 5.59 6.56
CA LEU A 29 -11.02 6.61 5.56
C LEU A 29 -12.51 6.63 5.21
N ASP A 30 -13.08 7.83 5.14
CA ASP A 30 -14.45 8.08 4.69
C ASP A 30 -14.53 8.57 3.23
N GLU A 31 -13.36 8.80 2.61
CA GLU A 31 -13.21 9.11 1.18
C GLU A 31 -12.25 8.11 0.51
N CYS A 32 -12.53 7.70 -0.74
CA CYS A 32 -11.67 6.73 -1.40
C CYS A 32 -10.29 7.34 -1.63
N PRO A 33 -9.21 6.67 -1.17
CA PRO A 33 -7.86 7.20 -1.31
C PRO A 33 -7.48 7.32 -2.79
N LYS A 34 -6.79 8.41 -3.14
CA LYS A 34 -6.15 8.54 -4.45
C LYS A 34 -4.83 7.77 -4.40
N SER A 35 -4.69 6.77 -5.27
CA SER A 35 -3.41 6.07 -5.42
C SER A 35 -2.37 7.01 -6.04
N PHE A 36 -1.22 7.14 -5.38
CA PHE A 36 -0.01 7.78 -5.94
C PHE A 36 1.01 6.75 -6.44
N VAL A 37 0.66 5.46 -6.38
CA VAL A 37 1.51 4.34 -6.84
C VAL A 37 1.65 4.44 -8.36
N THR A 38 2.89 4.51 -8.85
CA THR A 38 3.20 4.51 -10.28
C THR A 38 3.53 3.09 -10.76
N GLY A 39 3.67 2.88 -12.07
CA GLY A 39 4.16 1.61 -12.61
C GLY A 39 5.56 1.26 -12.11
N GLU A 40 6.43 2.26 -11.95
CA GLU A 40 7.75 2.09 -11.33
C GLU A 40 7.64 1.62 -9.87
N SER A 41 6.73 2.21 -9.09
CA SER A 41 6.45 1.75 -7.73
C SER A 41 6.02 0.28 -7.69
N LEU A 42 5.17 -0.16 -8.63
CA LEU A 42 4.73 -1.55 -8.71
C LEU A 42 5.90 -2.49 -9.06
N SER A 43 6.74 -2.11 -10.04
CA SER A 43 7.91 -2.90 -10.42
C SER A 43 8.87 -3.10 -9.24
N MET A 44 9.10 -2.06 -8.42
CA MET A 44 9.94 -2.18 -7.22
C MET A 44 9.33 -3.11 -6.16
N LEU A 45 8.00 -3.07 -5.99
CA LEU A 45 7.30 -3.95 -5.07
C LEU A 45 7.39 -5.41 -5.54
N GLU A 46 7.22 -5.66 -6.83
CA GLU A 46 7.37 -7.00 -7.42
C GLU A 46 8.78 -7.55 -7.21
N GLU A 47 9.81 -6.76 -7.50
CA GLU A 47 11.21 -7.13 -7.27
C GLU A 47 11.48 -7.48 -5.79
N PHE A 48 10.94 -6.67 -4.87
CA PHE A 48 11.01 -6.94 -3.44
C PHE A 48 10.34 -8.27 -3.08
N PHE A 49 9.11 -8.52 -3.55
CA PHE A 49 8.37 -9.75 -3.23
C PHE A 49 9.05 -10.99 -3.79
N VAL A 50 9.61 -10.92 -5.01
CA VAL A 50 10.41 -12.01 -5.59
C VAL A 50 11.65 -12.28 -4.74
N SER A 51 12.38 -11.23 -4.37
CA SER A 51 13.57 -11.34 -3.52
C SER A 51 13.25 -11.97 -2.16
N ARG A 52 12.15 -11.52 -1.53
CA ARG A 52 11.66 -12.06 -0.25
C ARG A 52 11.25 -13.53 -0.37
N ALA A 53 10.49 -13.89 -1.40
CA ALA A 53 10.00 -15.26 -1.60
C ALA A 53 11.15 -16.25 -1.85
N LEU A 54 12.21 -15.81 -2.53
CA LEU A 54 13.39 -16.61 -2.81
C LEU A 54 14.45 -16.57 -1.69
N GLY A 55 14.25 -15.75 -0.65
CA GLY A 55 15.24 -15.56 0.41
C GLY A 55 16.54 -14.92 -0.07
N ILE A 56 16.51 -14.20 -1.19
CA ILE A 56 17.69 -13.58 -1.80
C ILE A 56 17.96 -12.26 -1.07
N PRO A 57 19.15 -12.08 -0.47
CA PRO A 57 19.53 -10.80 0.10
C PRO A 57 19.75 -9.75 -1.01
N PRO A 58 19.65 -8.44 -0.70
CA PRO A 58 20.03 -7.39 -1.64
C PRO A 58 21.42 -7.66 -2.21
N SER A 59 21.56 -7.64 -3.54
CA SER A 59 22.83 -7.91 -4.21
C SER A 59 23.80 -6.74 -4.00
N ALA A 60 25.10 -7.00 -4.14
CA ALA A 60 26.13 -5.97 -4.09
C ALA A 60 25.99 -4.94 -5.24
N ASP A 61 25.35 -5.34 -6.34
CA ASP A 61 25.10 -4.50 -7.51
C ASP A 61 23.85 -3.60 -7.34
N MET A 62 23.04 -3.84 -6.31
CA MET A 62 21.85 -3.04 -6.04
C MET A 62 22.24 -1.65 -5.52
N PRO A 63 21.60 -0.56 -5.99
CA PRO A 63 21.81 0.75 -5.42
C PRO A 63 21.55 0.76 -3.92
N ALA A 64 22.46 1.35 -3.13
CA ALA A 64 22.36 1.36 -1.67
C ALA A 64 21.01 1.87 -1.14
N ARG A 65 20.42 2.87 -1.82
CA ARG A 65 19.09 3.40 -1.47
C ARG A 65 17.98 2.37 -1.68
N THR A 66 18.06 1.57 -2.74
CA THR A 66 17.07 0.52 -3.02
C THR A 66 17.19 -0.61 -2.00
N ALA A 67 18.43 -1.02 -1.69
CA ALA A 67 18.68 -2.02 -0.66
C ALA A 67 18.11 -1.59 0.71
N ASP A 68 18.35 -0.34 1.11
CA ASP A 68 17.78 0.24 2.34
C ASP A 68 16.24 0.26 2.31
N ALA A 69 15.66 0.70 1.19
CA ALA A 69 14.21 0.68 1.00
C ALA A 69 13.61 -0.72 1.13
N PHE A 70 14.27 -1.76 0.61
CA PHE A 70 13.81 -3.15 0.73
C PHE A 70 13.87 -3.66 2.17
N LEU A 71 14.90 -3.28 2.92
CA LEU A 71 15.02 -3.62 4.35
C LEU A 71 13.92 -2.97 5.18
N ILE A 72 13.63 -1.69 4.93
CA ILE A 72 12.52 -0.97 5.56
C ILE A 72 11.19 -1.64 5.20
N LEU A 73 10.97 -1.92 3.91
CA LEU A 73 9.73 -2.53 3.44
C LEU A 73 9.50 -3.91 4.06
N ARG A 74 10.55 -4.72 4.23
CA ARG A 74 10.48 -6.00 4.93
C ARG A 74 9.98 -5.84 6.37
N ASP A 75 10.59 -4.96 7.15
CA ASP A 75 10.17 -4.71 8.54
C ASP A 75 8.70 -4.24 8.61
N GLN A 76 8.27 -3.35 7.71
CA GLN A 76 6.89 -2.87 7.68
C GLN A 76 5.90 -3.98 7.30
N VAL A 77 6.20 -4.79 6.28
CA VAL A 77 5.33 -5.89 5.86
C VAL A 77 5.19 -6.93 6.97
N GLU A 78 6.29 -7.30 7.63
CA GLU A 78 6.26 -8.23 8.75
C GLU A 78 5.44 -7.69 9.94
N ARG A 79 5.51 -6.38 10.23
CA ARG A 79 4.64 -5.73 11.22
C ARG A 79 3.18 -5.79 10.82
N GLU A 80 2.89 -5.48 9.57
CA GLU A 80 1.54 -5.47 9.03
C GLU A 80 0.90 -6.86 8.97
N GLU A 81 1.68 -7.90 8.69
CA GLU A 81 1.25 -9.30 8.76
C GLU A 81 0.90 -9.69 10.20
N ARG A 82 1.74 -9.33 11.18
CA ARG A 82 1.44 -9.54 12.61
C ARG A 82 0.16 -8.86 13.05
N ASN A 83 -0.07 -7.62 12.61
CA ASN A 83 -1.30 -6.88 12.92
C ASN A 83 -2.55 -7.54 12.33
N GLY A 84 -2.42 -8.22 11.19
CA GLY A 84 -3.53 -8.91 10.50
C GLY A 84 -3.83 -10.33 10.97
N THR A 85 -3.06 -10.89 11.92
CA THR A 85 -3.23 -12.29 12.41
C THR A 85 -4.06 -12.39 13.68
N THR A 86 -4.72 -11.30 14.10
CA THR A 86 -5.66 -11.30 15.23
C THR A 86 -7.08 -11.53 14.71
N ASP A 87 -7.46 -12.79 14.56
CA ASP A 87 -8.87 -13.25 14.57
C ASP A 87 -9.33 -13.47 16.03
#